data_AF-A0A2V7E5W9-F1
#
_entry.id   AF-A0A2V7E5W9-F1
#
_cell.length_a   1.000
_cell.length_b   1.000
_cell.length_c   1.000
_cell.angle_alpha   90.00
_cell.angle_beta   90.00
_cell.angle_gamma   90.00
#
_symmetry.space_group_name_H-M   'P 1'
#
loop_
_entity.id
_entity.type
_entity.pdbx_description
1 polymer ?
#
loop_
_entity_poly.entity_id
_entity_poly.type
_entity_poly.pdbx_seq_one_letter_code
_entity_poly.pdbx_strand_id
1 'polypeptide(L)'
;MTTPTRPVPVAVEQWIARSKYLRWIDGLSAWLVLVLLAVEAMPRQSIGPLALTSAGLLVLGVLLPPLRTRWRPISGWIGLAVSRSLRPGDRAWFVRDGRADSVLVTARHGVRLSIALPNLGEVESISVRRTRVFLVPW
;
A
#
# COMPACT_ATOMS: atom_id res chain seq x y z
N MET A 1 -4.81 -23.08 -17.94
CA MET A 1 -4.24 -22.42 -16.75
C MET A 1 -2.73 -22.62 -16.79
N THR A 2 -1.96 -21.60 -17.16
CA THR A 2 -0.49 -21.67 -17.20
C THR A 2 0.05 -21.42 -15.79
N THR A 3 0.57 -22.46 -15.17
CA THR A 3 1.32 -22.38 -13.91
C THR A 3 2.52 -21.46 -14.11
N PRO A 4 2.76 -20.44 -13.25
CA PRO A 4 3.96 -19.62 -13.38
C PRO A 4 5.19 -20.52 -13.12
N THR A 5 6.00 -20.76 -14.13
CA THR A 5 7.16 -21.68 -14.10
C THR A 5 8.39 -21.12 -13.38
N ARG A 6 8.27 -19.97 -12.70
CA ARG A 6 9.30 -19.49 -11.77
C ARG A 6 8.69 -19.27 -10.39
N PRO A 7 9.23 -19.92 -9.34
CA PRO A 7 8.81 -19.64 -7.99
C PRO A 7 9.04 -18.16 -7.69
N VAL A 8 8.07 -17.53 -7.04
CA VAL A 8 8.20 -16.16 -6.55
C VAL A 8 9.38 -16.16 -5.56
N PRO A 9 10.35 -15.23 -5.68
CA PRO A 9 11.46 -15.18 -4.75
C PRO A 9 10.95 -15.04 -3.30
N VAL A 10 11.58 -15.74 -2.35
CA VAL A 10 11.18 -15.71 -0.92
C VAL A 10 11.09 -14.29 -0.37
N ALA A 11 11.98 -13.39 -0.82
CA ALA A 11 11.93 -11.98 -0.45
C ALA A 11 10.60 -11.31 -0.86
N VAL A 12 10.06 -11.65 -2.03
CA VAL A 12 8.79 -11.12 -2.54
C VAL A 12 7.60 -11.73 -1.78
N GLU A 13 7.64 -13.02 -1.43
CA GLU A 13 6.63 -13.64 -0.56
C GLU A 13 6.56 -12.96 0.82
N GLN A 14 7.72 -12.66 1.41
CA GLN A 14 7.79 -11.88 2.65
C GLN A 14 7.16 -10.48 2.47
N TRP A 15 7.33 -9.85 1.31
CA TRP A 15 6.69 -8.57 1.00
C TRP A 15 5.17 -8.68 0.85
N ILE A 16 4.65 -9.79 0.32
CA ILE A 16 3.20 -10.06 0.30
C ILE A 16 2.66 -10.04 1.75
N ALA A 17 3.29 -10.77 2.66
CA ALA A 17 2.90 -10.80 4.07
C ALA A 17 3.06 -9.41 4.74
N ARG A 18 4.22 -8.77 4.56
CA ARG A 18 4.52 -7.43 5.14
C ARG A 18 3.52 -6.37 4.66
N SER A 19 3.11 -6.40 3.40
CA SER A 19 2.16 -5.42 2.86
C SER A 19 0.82 -5.41 3.63
N LYS A 20 0.38 -6.58 4.12
CA LYS A 20 -0.82 -6.70 4.97
C LYS A 20 -0.61 -6.04 6.32
N TYR A 21 0.52 -6.32 6.99
CA TYR A 21 0.86 -5.70 8.26
C TYR A 21 0.97 -4.17 8.16
N LEU A 22 1.55 -3.65 7.07
CA LEU A 22 1.64 -2.21 6.84
C LEU A 22 0.28 -1.53 6.71
N ARG A 23 -0.72 -2.21 6.12
CA ARG A 23 -2.11 -1.69 6.10
C ARG A 23 -2.74 -1.67 7.49
N TRP A 24 -2.46 -2.67 8.32
CA TRP A 24 -2.90 -2.66 9.72
C TRP A 24 -2.27 -1.52 10.51
N ILE A 25 -0.99 -1.26 10.30
CA ILE A 25 -0.27 -0.13 10.90
C ILE A 25 -0.85 1.21 10.45
N ASP A 26 -1.16 1.39 9.17
CA ASP A 26 -1.86 2.59 8.69
C ASP A 26 -3.24 2.75 9.36
N GLY A 27 -4.00 1.66 9.51
CA GLY A 27 -5.28 1.66 10.23
C GLY A 27 -5.14 2.03 11.70
N LEU A 28 -4.15 1.45 12.39
CA LEU A 28 -3.84 1.79 13.78
C LEU A 28 -3.46 3.27 13.91
N SER A 29 -2.66 3.79 12.99
CA SER A 29 -2.30 5.21 12.98
C SER A 29 -3.51 6.13 12.79
N ALA A 30 -4.46 5.75 11.92
CA ALA A 30 -5.71 6.49 11.73
C ALA A 30 -6.55 6.50 13.01
N TRP A 31 -6.67 5.33 13.67
CA TRP A 31 -7.39 5.22 14.93
C TRP A 31 -6.77 6.09 16.02
N LEU A 32 -5.44 6.06 16.18
CA LEU A 32 -4.75 6.90 17.15
C LEU A 32 -5.00 8.39 16.89
N VAL A 33 -4.96 8.83 15.63
CA VAL A 33 -5.29 10.22 15.27
C VAL A 33 -6.72 10.57 15.65
N LEU A 34 -7.69 9.69 15.38
CA LEU A 34 -9.09 9.91 15.76
C LEU A 34 -9.25 10.02 17.29
N VAL A 35 -8.60 9.14 18.05
CA VAL A 35 -8.64 9.18 19.51
C VAL A 35 -8.03 10.46 20.05
N LEU A 36 -6.88 10.89 19.53
CA LEU A 36 -6.23 12.14 19.94
C LEU A 36 -7.13 13.35 19.65
N LEU A 37 -7.71 13.43 18.45
CA LEU A 37 -8.66 14.50 18.11
C LEU A 37 -9.90 14.49 19.02
N ALA A 38 -10.40 13.31 19.38
CA ALA A 38 -11.57 13.16 20.25
C ALA A 38 -11.26 13.59 21.69
N VAL A 39 -10.07 13.25 22.21
CA VAL A 39 -9.62 13.67 23.55
C VAL A 39 -9.44 15.18 23.60
N GLU A 40 -8.83 15.79 22.58
CA GLU A 40 -8.67 17.25 22.49
C GLU A 40 -10.02 17.98 22.38
N ALA A 41 -10.97 17.43 21.62
CA ALA A 41 -12.29 18.01 21.48
C ALA A 41 -13.18 17.84 22.73
N MET A 42 -12.99 16.77 23.50
CA MET A 42 -13.82 16.40 24.65
C MET A 42 -12.98 16.03 25.88
N PRO A 43 -12.21 16.97 26.46
CA PRO A 43 -11.22 16.68 27.51
C PRO A 43 -11.82 16.20 28.84
N ARG A 44 -13.14 16.37 29.03
CA ARG A 44 -13.86 15.95 30.25
C ARG A 44 -14.37 14.51 30.17
N GLN A 45 -14.34 13.88 29.00
CA GLN A 45 -14.78 12.50 28.83
C GLN A 45 -13.65 11.51 29.13
N SER A 46 -14.02 10.32 29.59
CA SER A 46 -13.05 9.24 29.76
C SER A 46 -12.57 8.73 28.40
N ILE A 47 -11.32 8.28 28.35
CA ILE A 47 -10.67 7.81 27.11
C ILE A 47 -11.37 6.57 26.54
N GLY A 48 -11.96 5.71 27.38
CA GLY A 48 -12.60 4.46 26.96
C GLY A 48 -13.72 4.65 25.92
N PRO A 49 -14.78 5.40 26.22
CA PRO A 49 -15.84 5.73 25.27
C PRO A 49 -15.34 6.46 24.01
N LEU A 50 -14.36 7.36 24.16
CA LEU A 50 -13.74 8.06 23.03
C LEU A 50 -12.99 7.10 22.11
N ALA A 51 -12.28 6.12 22.67
CA ALA A 51 -11.57 5.08 21.93
C ALA A 51 -12.54 4.17 21.15
N LEU A 52 -13.65 3.79 21.78
CA LEU A 52 -14.67 2.94 21.17
C LEU A 52 -15.41 3.67 20.03
N THR A 53 -15.82 4.91 20.26
CA THR A 53 -16.46 5.75 19.22
C THR A 53 -15.51 6.03 18.05
N SER A 54 -14.23 6.32 18.34
CA SER A 54 -13.19 6.48 17.32
C SER A 54 -12.95 5.20 16.52
N ALA A 55 -13.03 4.02 17.14
CA ALA A 55 -12.97 2.75 16.43
C ALA A 55 -14.17 2.57 15.49
N GLY A 56 -15.38 2.94 15.93
CA GLY A 56 -16.57 2.96 15.08
C GLY A 56 -16.43 3.88 13.87
N LEU A 57 -15.93 5.11 14.09
CA LEU A 57 -15.63 6.07 13.02
C LEU A 57 -14.56 5.55 12.06
N LEU A 58 -13.53 4.86 12.56
CA LEU A 58 -12.52 4.23 11.72
C LEU A 58 -13.14 3.18 10.81
N VAL A 59 -13.99 2.30 11.34
CA VAL A 59 -14.68 1.26 10.54
C VAL A 59 -15.49 1.91 9.42
N LEU A 60 -16.26 2.94 9.74
CA LEU A 60 -17.00 3.72 8.74
C LEU A 60 -16.07 4.37 7.71
N GLY A 61 -14.95 4.95 8.15
CA GLY A 61 -13.96 5.55 7.28
C GLY A 61 -13.27 4.57 6.33
N VAL A 62 -13.01 3.33 6.76
CA VAL A 62 -12.44 2.27 5.92
C VAL A 62 -13.39 1.85 4.80
N LEU A 63 -14.70 1.97 5.02
CA LEU A 63 -15.72 1.72 3.99
C LEU A 63 -15.72 2.78 2.90
N LEU A 64 -15.18 3.98 3.16
CA LEU A 64 -15.09 5.06 2.18
C LEU A 64 -13.82 4.89 1.31
N PRO A 65 -13.94 4.52 0.02
CA PRO A 65 -12.79 4.35 -0.87
C PRO A 65 -11.85 5.57 -0.96
N PRO A 66 -12.32 6.84 -0.98
CA PRO A 66 -11.40 7.98 -1.09
C PRO A 66 -10.54 8.14 0.18
N LEU A 67 -11.08 7.82 1.36
CA LEU A 67 -10.32 7.92 2.61
C LEU A 67 -9.28 6.80 2.69
N ARG A 68 -9.70 5.56 2.42
CA ARG A 68 -8.84 4.38 2.40
C ARG A 68 -7.67 4.47 1.41
N THR A 69 -7.86 5.17 0.30
CA THR A 69 -6.82 5.30 -0.75
C THR A 69 -5.87 6.48 -0.52
N ARG A 70 -6.28 7.49 0.27
CA ARG A 70 -5.46 8.66 0.59
C ARG A 70 -4.66 8.48 1.88
N TRP A 71 -5.23 7.81 2.88
CA TRP A 71 -4.56 7.58 4.15
C TRP A 71 -3.57 6.41 4.06
N ARG A 72 -2.31 6.74 3.77
CA ARG A 72 -1.18 5.79 3.71
C ARG A 72 0.10 6.42 4.26
N PRO A 73 0.12 6.89 5.51
CA PRO A 73 1.29 7.52 6.06
C PRO A 73 2.46 6.54 6.05
N ILE A 74 2.31 5.32 6.57
CA ILE A 74 3.46 4.43 6.77
C ILE A 74 3.67 3.55 5.53
N SER A 75 2.61 2.91 5.01
CA SER A 75 2.75 2.06 3.82
C SER A 75 3.19 2.83 2.58
N GLY A 76 2.78 4.10 2.45
CA GLY A 76 3.15 4.96 1.33
C GLY A 76 4.63 5.35 1.34
N TRP A 77 5.18 5.68 2.51
CA TRP A 77 6.61 5.96 2.66
C TRP A 77 7.46 4.72 2.40
N ILE A 78 7.05 3.56 2.91
CA ILE A 78 7.79 2.30 2.68
C ILE A 78 7.72 1.92 1.19
N GLY A 79 6.55 2.02 0.56
CA GLY A 79 6.41 1.78 -0.88
C GLY A 79 7.33 2.68 -1.72
N LEU A 80 7.48 3.95 -1.32
CA LEU A 80 8.42 4.87 -1.95
C LEU A 80 9.88 4.45 -1.72
N ALA A 81 10.25 4.08 -0.49
CA ALA A 81 11.61 3.67 -0.13
C ALA A 81 12.05 2.40 -0.88
N VAL A 82 11.20 1.37 -0.90
CA VAL A 82 11.48 0.09 -1.59
C VAL A 82 11.66 0.30 -3.10
N SER A 83 10.86 1.19 -3.69
CA SER A 83 10.93 1.49 -5.12
C SER A 83 12.00 2.55 -5.47
N ARG A 84 12.82 3.02 -4.52
CA ARG A 84 13.78 4.15 -4.73
C ARG A 84 14.89 3.80 -5.70
N SER A 85 15.35 2.56 -5.67
CA SER A 85 16.39 2.03 -6.55
C SER A 85 15.92 1.78 -7.98
N LEU A 86 14.62 1.63 -8.21
CA LEU A 86 14.07 1.30 -9.52
C LEU A 86 14.34 2.40 -10.56
N ARG A 87 14.84 1.96 -11.71
CA ARG A 87 15.12 2.75 -12.92
C ARG A 87 14.28 2.24 -14.10
N PRO A 88 14.05 3.07 -15.12
CA PRO A 88 13.49 2.59 -16.40
C PRO A 88 14.36 1.45 -16.96
N GLY A 89 13.72 0.37 -17.41
CA GLY A 89 14.38 -0.86 -17.87
C GLY A 89 14.47 -1.97 -16.82
N ASP A 90 14.27 -1.66 -15.53
CA ASP A 90 14.35 -2.65 -14.47
C ASP A 90 13.12 -3.56 -14.43
N ARG A 91 13.34 -4.82 -14.06
CA ARG A 91 12.26 -5.75 -13.69
C ARG A 91 11.95 -5.58 -12.21
N ALA A 92 10.67 -5.57 -11.89
CA ALA A 92 10.18 -5.47 -10.51
C ALA A 92 9.01 -6.42 -10.29
N TRP A 93 8.71 -6.70 -9.03
CA TRP A 93 7.50 -7.41 -8.62
C TRP A 93 6.47 -6.43 -8.11
N PHE A 94 5.33 -6.38 -8.78
CA PHE A 94 4.16 -5.62 -8.36
C PHE A 94 3.37 -6.45 -7.34
N VAL A 95 3.49 -6.08 -6.07
CA VAL A 95 2.83 -6.77 -4.96
C VAL A 95 1.49 -6.10 -4.65
N ARG A 96 0.40 -6.86 -4.80
CA ARG A 96 -0.97 -6.40 -4.55
C ARG A 96 -1.83 -7.50 -3.95
N ASP A 97 -2.48 -7.20 -2.83
CA ASP A 97 -3.60 -7.96 -2.26
C ASP A 97 -3.41 -9.49 -2.26
N GLY A 98 -2.24 -9.96 -1.80
CA GLY A 98 -1.94 -11.40 -1.73
C GLY A 98 -1.32 -12.01 -3.00
N ARG A 99 -1.08 -11.20 -4.04
CA ARG A 99 -0.47 -11.61 -5.30
C ARG A 99 0.77 -10.78 -5.60
N ALA A 100 1.67 -11.36 -6.40
CA ALA A 100 2.84 -10.67 -6.92
C ALA A 100 2.95 -10.95 -8.43
N ASP A 101 2.89 -9.89 -9.23
CA ASP A 101 3.00 -9.97 -10.69
C ASP A 101 4.37 -9.42 -11.12
N SER A 102 5.06 -10.08 -12.03
CA SER A 102 6.30 -9.55 -12.59
C SER A 102 5.97 -8.41 -13.55
N VAL A 103 6.69 -7.29 -13.44
CA VAL A 103 6.46 -6.09 -14.26
C VAL A 103 7.78 -5.50 -14.74
N LEU A 104 7.76 -4.89 -15.91
CA LEU A 104 8.87 -4.09 -16.44
C LEU A 104 8.61 -2.61 -16.17
N VAL A 105 9.55 -1.92 -15.57
CA VAL A 105 9.47 -0.47 -15.36
C VAL A 105 9.81 0.23 -16.67
N THR A 106 8.85 0.95 -17.25
CA THR A 106 9.04 1.63 -18.55
C THR A 106 9.45 3.09 -18.38
N ALA A 107 8.99 3.77 -17.32
CA ALA A 107 9.33 5.16 -17.05
C ALA A 107 9.23 5.51 -15.57
N ARG A 108 9.95 6.56 -15.16
CA ARG A 108 9.93 7.09 -13.79
C ARG A 108 9.73 8.59 -13.80
N HIS A 109 8.66 9.05 -13.15
CA HIS A 109 8.31 10.46 -12.99
C HIS A 109 8.11 10.78 -11.51
N GLY A 110 9.22 11.00 -10.79
CA GLY A 110 9.21 11.29 -9.35
C GLY A 110 8.56 10.18 -8.50
N VAL A 111 7.36 10.45 -8.00
CA VAL A 111 6.53 9.51 -7.22
C VAL A 111 5.64 8.59 -8.07
N ARG A 112 5.64 8.75 -9.40
CA ARG A 112 4.93 7.88 -10.34
C ARG A 112 5.92 6.99 -11.10
N LEU A 113 5.52 5.75 -11.35
CA LEU A 113 6.21 4.79 -12.21
C LEU A 113 5.24 4.29 -13.27
N SER A 114 5.70 4.19 -14.50
CA SER A 114 4.98 3.49 -15.56
C SER A 114 5.50 2.05 -15.60
N ILE A 115 4.59 1.08 -15.59
CA ILE A 115 4.93 -0.35 -15.60
C ILE A 115 4.18 -1.06 -16.73
N ALA A 116 4.85 -2.02 -17.36
CA ALA A 116 4.28 -2.93 -18.34
C ALA A 116 4.15 -4.32 -17.72
N LEU A 117 2.97 -4.94 -17.86
CA LEU A 117 2.73 -6.31 -17.41
C LEU A 117 3.05 -7.26 -18.59
N PRO A 118 4.01 -8.19 -18.46
CA PRO A 118 4.44 -9.07 -19.55
C PRO A 118 3.38 -10.09 -19.98
N ASN A 119 2.32 -10.29 -19.20
CA ASN A 119 1.35 -11.38 -19.37
C ASN A 119 -0.07 -10.92 -19.76
N LEU A 120 -0.25 -9.61 -19.98
CA LEU A 120 -1.46 -9.04 -20.58
C LEU A 120 -1.04 -8.59 -21.98
N GLY A 121 -1.43 -9.35 -23.01
CA GLY A 121 -1.10 -9.03 -24.40
C GLY A 121 -1.48 -7.61 -24.79
N GLU A 122 -0.67 -6.99 -25.67
CA GLU A 122 -0.77 -5.68 -26.35
C GLU A 122 -1.23 -4.42 -25.57
N VAL A 123 -1.67 -4.53 -24.32
CA VAL A 123 -2.22 -3.41 -23.55
C VAL A 123 -1.13 -2.78 -22.68
N GLU A 124 -0.64 -1.66 -23.21
CA GLU A 124 -0.69 -0.33 -22.58
C GLU A 124 -0.07 -0.23 -21.17
N SER A 125 1.10 0.42 -21.11
CA SER A 125 1.79 0.73 -19.86
C SER A 125 0.86 1.45 -18.86
N ILE A 126 0.79 0.95 -17.63
CA ILE A 126 -0.02 1.58 -16.58
C ILE A 126 0.83 2.54 -15.75
N SER A 127 0.33 3.74 -15.48
CA SER A 127 0.99 4.68 -14.56
C SER A 127 0.51 4.45 -13.12
N VAL A 128 1.40 3.95 -12.26
CA VAL A 128 1.15 3.72 -10.83
C VAL A 128 1.84 4.75 -9.94
N ARG A 129 1.19 5.10 -8.83
CA ARG A 129 1.80 5.96 -7.79
C ARG A 129 2.53 5.09 -6.78
N ARG A 130 3.83 5.33 -6.61
CA ARG A 130 4.74 4.58 -5.71
C ARG A 130 4.33 4.59 -4.25
N THR A 131 3.57 5.59 -3.83
CA THR A 131 3.02 5.69 -2.46
C THR A 131 1.76 4.83 -2.26
N ARG A 132 1.26 4.17 -3.32
CA ARG A 132 0.02 3.37 -3.28
C ARG A 132 0.25 1.91 -3.62
N VAL A 133 1.40 1.59 -4.21
CA VAL A 133 1.75 0.25 -4.69
C VAL A 133 3.10 -0.15 -4.15
N PHE A 134 3.29 -1.46 -3.95
CA PHE A 134 4.59 -2.01 -3.61
C PHE A 134 5.23 -2.57 -4.87
N LEU A 135 6.36 -1.97 -5.26
CA LEU A 135 7.20 -2.45 -6.34
C LEU A 135 8.52 -2.88 -5.73
N VAL A 136 8.76 -4.18 -5.69
CA VAL A 136 9.96 -4.78 -5.11
C VAL A 136 10.96 -5.02 -6.26
N PRO A 137 12.20 -4.50 -6.18
CA PRO A 137 13.23 -4.80 -7.17
C PRO A 137 13.53 -6.30 -7.22
N TRP A 138 13.96 -6.76 -8.39
CA TRP A 138 14.37 -8.14 -8.62
C TRP A 138 15.60 -8.52 -7.79
#